data_AF-A0A015LEK3-F1
#
_entry.id   AF-A0A015LEK3-F1
#
_cell.length_a   1.000
_cell.length_b   1.000
_cell.length_c   1.000
_cell.angle_alpha   90.00
_cell.angle_beta   90.00
_cell.angle_gamma   90.00
#
_symmetry.space_group_name_H-M   'P 1'
#
loop_
_entity.id
_entity.type
_entity.pdbx_description
1 polymer ?
#
loop_
_entity_poly.entity_id
_entity_poly.type
_entity_poly.pdbx_seq_one_letter_code
_entity_poly.pdbx_strand_id
1 'polypeptide(L)'
;MVFPYCLKTNIIFGFTNQSQCIECKRVEPISINGNNNIDEFLNSTIDTNDEIANYMKNADKDSNPLNIYNFIKNKLDIFKNIKMIKYSETEGLKAIAKGGFGTIYRATWKINPTRKETVAVKRFSNSQSISKNFVNELKSFNQYQNRFEHIIKYYGITQDPKTKDYMIIMQYANGGDLCNYLRENFTNITWGDKLVIILEISRGLDCIHKENFIHRDLHSGNILSVKSRNYSINYKWYIGDLGLSQPANIISNDEIYGVIPYIAPEVFNGKAFSKESDIYSMGMIMWELTTGRKPFSDIEHNTELILKIVDGKRPEITKDTPDCFAKLIKKCWDPDPLKRPHIKEIRKTIALWVYMKNNILCPFINQDEKVEVIEKFDQAEKMRLELIKENKFGSESDASSHPGAIFTSRLLNSSSIISYLTTSKQKFLFGSLRQQSSVRSKNSKRSHSESSTESQQRQTKKLKFFLKKETTPALSGRHYQMLETV
;
A
#
# COMPACT_ATOMS: atom_id res chain seq x y z
N MET A 1 36.76 35.92 -41.40
CA MET A 1 37.68 34.86 -40.95
C MET A 1 36.95 33.95 -39.99
N VAL A 2 37.07 32.65 -40.22
CA VAL A 2 36.48 31.55 -39.45
C VAL A 2 37.15 31.47 -38.07
N PHE A 3 36.36 31.26 -37.01
CA PHE A 3 36.82 31.08 -35.62
C PHE A 3 37.78 29.90 -35.46
N PRO A 4 38.77 29.93 -34.54
CA PRO A 4 39.18 28.72 -33.87
C PRO A 4 38.26 28.53 -32.65
N TYR A 5 37.15 27.80 -32.83
CA TYR A 5 36.51 27.15 -31.70
C TYR A 5 37.53 26.18 -31.09
N CYS A 6 37.81 26.31 -29.80
CA CYS A 6 38.70 25.39 -29.09
C CYS A 6 37.96 24.04 -28.92
N LEU A 7 38.24 23.09 -29.81
CA LEU A 7 37.46 21.85 -30.01
C LEU A 7 37.86 20.67 -29.10
N LYS A 8 38.38 20.92 -27.89
CA LYS A 8 38.71 19.87 -26.91
C LYS A 8 38.25 20.24 -25.49
N THR A 9 36.94 20.25 -25.27
CA THR A 9 36.36 20.38 -23.92
C THR A 9 36.25 18.98 -23.30
N ASN A 10 37.02 18.70 -22.25
CA ASN A 10 36.72 17.59 -21.35
C ASN A 10 35.56 18.00 -20.46
N ILE A 11 34.49 17.19 -20.48
CA ILE A 11 33.46 17.21 -19.45
C ILE A 11 34.14 16.74 -18.16
N ILE A 12 34.38 17.67 -17.23
CA ILE A 12 34.81 17.32 -15.88
C ILE A 12 33.57 16.71 -15.20
N PHE A 13 33.64 15.42 -14.85
CA PHE A 13 32.60 14.77 -14.04
C PHE A 13 32.68 15.33 -12.60
N GLY A 14 31.89 16.37 -12.33
CA GLY A 14 31.72 17.00 -11.01
C GLY A 14 31.01 18.36 -11.11
N PHE A 15 30.33 18.79 -10.02
CA PHE A 15 29.60 20.07 -9.96
C PHE A 15 30.54 21.26 -10.14
N THR A 16 30.67 21.75 -11.38
CA THR A 16 31.23 23.06 -11.67
C THR A 16 30.23 23.80 -12.55
N ASN A 17 29.77 24.97 -12.11
CA ASN A 17 28.87 25.84 -12.91
C ASN A 17 29.65 26.60 -14.00
N GLN A 18 30.85 26.12 -14.29
CA GLN A 18 31.89 26.78 -15.06
C GLN A 18 32.67 25.70 -15.79
N SER A 19 32.79 25.83 -17.10
CA SER A 19 33.75 25.04 -17.86
C SER A 19 35.06 25.81 -17.96
N GLN A 20 36.20 25.12 -17.85
CA GLN A 20 37.51 25.74 -18.06
C GLN A 20 38.24 25.05 -19.21
N CYS A 21 38.66 25.83 -20.21
CA CYS A 21 39.51 25.34 -21.27
C CYS A 21 40.91 25.00 -20.73
N ILE A 22 41.42 23.80 -21.00
CA ILE A 22 42.72 23.35 -20.49
C ILE A 22 43.89 24.15 -21.09
N GLU A 23 43.79 24.51 -22.38
CA GLU A 23 44.84 25.23 -23.11
C GLU A 23 44.83 26.73 -22.82
N CYS A 24 43.68 27.40 -22.98
CA CYS A 24 43.63 28.86 -22.84
C CYS A 24 43.19 29.32 -21.44
N LYS A 25 42.91 28.39 -20.52
CA LYS A 25 42.46 28.63 -19.13
C LYS A 25 41.20 29.48 -19.00
N ARG A 26 40.52 29.79 -20.11
CA ARG A 26 39.27 30.56 -20.14
C ARG A 26 38.18 29.80 -19.40
N VAL A 27 37.53 30.50 -18.48
CA VAL A 27 36.42 30.01 -17.68
C VAL A 27 35.13 30.58 -18.26
N GLU A 28 34.21 29.72 -18.69
CA GLU A 28 32.89 30.13 -19.18
C GLU A 28 31.78 29.61 -18.26
N PRO A 29 30.84 30.46 -17.82
CA PRO A 29 29.71 30.03 -17.00
C PRO A 29 28.75 29.16 -17.83
N ILE A 30 28.38 28.01 -17.28
CA ILE A 30 27.39 27.12 -17.88
C ILE A 30 26.01 27.59 -17.38
N SER A 31 25.25 28.28 -18.24
CA SER A 31 23.85 28.60 -17.96
C SER A 31 22.98 27.37 -18.17
N ILE A 32 22.81 26.54 -17.14
CA ILE A 32 21.75 25.52 -17.11
C ILE A 32 20.48 26.23 -16.65
N ASN A 33 19.62 26.60 -17.61
CA ASN A 33 18.31 27.16 -17.30
C ASN A 33 17.37 25.99 -16.96
N GLY A 34 17.58 25.42 -15.77
CA GLY A 34 17.03 24.15 -15.31
C GLY A 34 16.07 24.35 -14.15
N ASN A 35 14.96 23.62 -14.20
CA ASN A 35 13.89 23.67 -13.22
C ASN A 35 14.37 22.94 -11.95
N ASN A 36 14.68 23.67 -10.89
CA ASN A 36 15.39 23.19 -9.70
C ASN A 36 14.89 21.84 -9.12
N ASN A 37 13.62 21.45 -9.30
CA ASN A 37 13.10 20.17 -8.81
C ASN A 37 13.25 18.97 -9.78
N ILE A 38 13.39 19.21 -11.08
CA ILE A 38 13.79 18.16 -12.05
C ILE A 38 15.28 17.96 -11.92
N ASP A 39 16.03 19.04 -11.74
CA ASP A 39 17.43 18.93 -11.39
C ASP A 39 17.59 18.39 -9.97
N GLU A 40 16.67 18.58 -9.02
CA GLU A 40 16.65 17.89 -7.71
C GLU A 40 16.08 16.46 -7.77
N PHE A 41 15.33 16.09 -8.82
CA PHE A 41 14.88 14.71 -9.06
C PHE A 41 15.98 13.91 -9.79
N LEU A 42 16.67 14.55 -10.73
CA LEU A 42 17.92 14.12 -11.32
C LEU A 42 19.08 14.21 -10.29
N ASN A 43 19.05 15.13 -9.31
CA ASN A 43 20.00 15.24 -8.18
C ASN A 43 19.52 14.47 -6.92
N SER A 44 18.32 13.91 -6.87
CA SER A 44 17.96 12.84 -5.94
C SER A 44 18.18 11.47 -6.58
N THR A 45 18.43 11.47 -7.89
CA THR A 45 19.27 10.44 -8.52
C THR A 45 20.72 10.55 -8.00
N ILE A 46 21.18 11.74 -7.57
CA ILE A 46 22.41 11.96 -6.77
C ILE A 46 22.18 11.63 -5.28
N ASP A 47 20.96 11.41 -4.77
CA ASP A 47 20.73 10.83 -3.43
C ASP A 47 20.93 9.29 -3.41
N THR A 48 21.19 8.70 -4.59
CA THR A 48 21.95 7.45 -4.62
C THR A 48 23.41 7.67 -4.21
N ASN A 49 23.95 8.89 -4.16
CA ASN A 49 25.28 9.17 -3.61
C ASN A 49 25.33 9.06 -2.10
N ASP A 50 24.27 9.24 -1.32
CA ASP A 50 24.36 8.96 0.11
C ASP A 50 24.34 7.45 0.36
N GLU A 51 23.58 6.66 -0.40
CA GLU A 51 23.65 5.20 -0.36
C GLU A 51 24.94 4.64 -1.00
N ILE A 52 25.42 5.21 -2.11
CA ILE A 52 26.68 4.84 -2.79
C ILE A 52 27.86 5.32 -1.94
N ALA A 53 27.83 6.51 -1.34
CA ALA A 53 28.88 7.00 -0.44
C ALA A 53 28.87 6.26 0.89
N ASN A 54 27.70 5.86 1.42
CA ASN A 54 27.64 4.97 2.58
C ASN A 54 28.10 3.55 2.22
N TYR A 55 27.75 3.03 1.04
CA TYR A 55 28.28 1.76 0.53
C TYR A 55 29.79 1.85 0.32
N MET A 56 30.31 2.92 -0.29
CA MET A 56 31.75 3.19 -0.49
C MET A 56 32.50 3.46 0.82
N LYS A 57 31.85 4.03 1.84
CA LYS A 57 32.40 4.21 3.20
C LYS A 57 32.46 2.90 3.97
N ASN A 58 31.52 1.99 3.74
CA ASN A 58 31.41 0.70 4.43
C ASN A 58 32.04 -0.46 3.63
N ALA A 59 32.40 -0.24 2.38
CA ALA A 59 33.09 -1.19 1.54
C ALA A 59 34.59 -1.13 1.89
N ASP A 60 35.13 -2.24 2.40
CA ASP A 60 36.57 -2.34 2.70
C ASP A 60 37.41 -2.05 1.44
N LYS A 61 38.68 -1.65 1.63
CA LYS A 61 39.61 -1.40 0.51
C LYS A 61 39.78 -2.57 -0.46
N ASP A 62 39.37 -3.78 -0.06
CA ASP A 62 39.38 -5.01 -0.85
C ASP A 62 38.02 -5.35 -1.50
N SER A 63 37.05 -4.45 -1.43
CA SER A 63 35.73 -4.64 -2.02
C SER A 63 35.82 -4.76 -3.55
N ASN A 64 35.30 -5.87 -4.08
CA ASN A 64 35.37 -6.18 -5.50
C ASN A 64 34.75 -5.04 -6.35
N PRO A 65 35.52 -4.38 -7.25
CA PRO A 65 35.03 -3.30 -8.11
C PRO A 65 33.80 -3.67 -8.94
N LEU A 66 33.63 -4.96 -9.25
CA LEU A 66 32.47 -5.48 -9.97
C LEU A 66 31.17 -5.36 -9.15
N ASN A 67 31.24 -5.46 -7.82
CA ASN A 67 30.09 -5.32 -6.93
C ASN A 67 29.62 -3.85 -6.85
N ILE A 68 30.58 -2.92 -6.78
CA ILE A 68 30.33 -1.48 -6.83
C ILE A 68 29.70 -1.10 -8.17
N TYR A 69 30.27 -1.57 -9.29
CA TYR A 69 29.73 -1.35 -10.63
C TYR A 69 28.32 -1.93 -10.77
N ASN A 70 28.06 -3.14 -10.29
CA ASN A 70 26.73 -3.77 -10.35
C ASN A 70 25.70 -3.02 -9.48
N PHE A 71 26.09 -2.51 -8.31
CA PHE A 71 25.23 -1.71 -7.45
C PHE A 71 24.79 -0.41 -8.13
N ILE A 72 25.75 0.34 -8.69
CA ILE A 72 25.52 1.59 -9.41
C ILE A 72 24.70 1.35 -10.69
N LYS A 73 25.06 0.33 -11.47
CA LYS A 73 24.38 -0.07 -12.70
C LYS A 73 22.93 -0.47 -12.44
N ASN A 74 22.65 -1.28 -11.42
CA ASN A 74 21.29 -1.71 -11.07
C ASN A 74 20.39 -0.53 -10.67
N LYS A 75 20.94 0.51 -10.02
CA LYS A 75 20.19 1.72 -9.63
C LYS A 75 19.95 2.65 -10.82
N LEU A 76 20.89 2.76 -11.76
CA LEU A 76 20.73 3.54 -13.00
C LEU A 76 19.82 2.81 -14.02
N ASP A 77 19.80 1.49 -14.03
CA ASP A 77 18.89 0.68 -14.88
C ASP A 77 17.41 0.83 -14.45
N ILE A 78 17.11 1.33 -13.24
CA ILE A 78 15.75 1.67 -12.80
C ILE A 78 15.09 2.75 -13.69
N PHE A 79 15.90 3.60 -14.30
CA PHE A 79 15.40 4.73 -15.09
C PHE A 79 15.43 4.49 -16.60
N LYS A 80 16.13 3.45 -17.07
CA LYS A 80 16.18 3.11 -18.50
C LYS A 80 14.86 2.60 -19.06
N ASN A 81 13.94 2.17 -18.20
CA ASN A 81 12.71 1.49 -18.60
C ASN A 81 11.45 2.37 -18.56
N ILE A 82 11.49 3.55 -17.94
CA ILE A 82 10.35 4.46 -17.88
C ILE A 82 10.26 5.25 -19.20
N LYS A 83 9.25 4.96 -20.01
CA LYS A 83 9.02 5.64 -21.29
C LYS A 83 8.53 7.07 -21.06
N MET A 84 9.23 8.05 -21.62
CA MET A 84 8.73 9.42 -21.78
C MET A 84 7.77 9.47 -22.97
N ILE A 85 6.49 9.74 -22.72
CA ILE A 85 5.45 9.87 -23.73
C ILE A 85 5.20 11.36 -23.97
N LYS A 86 5.24 11.80 -25.24
CA LYS A 86 4.98 13.20 -25.56
C LYS A 86 3.55 13.55 -25.18
N TYR A 87 3.35 14.68 -24.50
CA TYR A 87 2.01 15.11 -24.09
C TYR A 87 1.04 15.24 -25.27
N SER A 88 1.55 15.66 -26.44
CA SER A 88 0.80 15.74 -27.69
C SER A 88 0.31 14.40 -28.23
N GLU A 89 0.84 13.27 -27.74
CA GLU A 89 0.34 11.93 -28.09
C GLU A 89 -0.90 11.55 -27.27
N THR A 90 -1.23 12.28 -26.21
CA THR A 90 -2.43 12.05 -25.40
C THR A 90 -3.50 13.11 -25.68
N GLU A 91 -4.70 12.69 -26.06
CA GLU A 91 -5.78 13.58 -26.45
C GLU A 91 -7.08 13.28 -25.70
N GLY A 92 -7.93 14.30 -25.56
CA GLY A 92 -9.27 14.17 -25.02
C GLY A 92 -9.30 13.78 -23.53
N LEU A 93 -8.42 14.37 -22.71
CA LEU A 93 -8.41 14.17 -21.26
C LEU A 93 -9.78 14.55 -20.66
N LYS A 94 -10.53 13.54 -20.22
CA LYS A 94 -11.80 13.70 -19.50
C LYS A 94 -11.62 13.18 -18.08
N ALA A 95 -11.82 14.03 -17.08
CA ALA A 95 -11.74 13.60 -15.69
C ALA A 95 -12.79 12.51 -15.39
N ILE A 96 -12.36 11.43 -14.74
CA ILE A 96 -13.23 10.29 -14.38
C ILE A 96 -13.23 10.00 -12.88
N ALA A 97 -12.18 10.37 -12.15
CA ALA A 97 -12.11 10.23 -10.71
C ALA A 97 -11.17 11.27 -10.10
N LYS A 98 -11.39 11.61 -8.83
CA LYS A 98 -10.51 12.46 -8.03
C LYS A 98 -10.35 11.83 -6.65
N GLY A 99 -9.10 11.59 -6.24
CA GLY A 99 -8.75 11.00 -4.95
C GLY A 99 -7.72 11.86 -4.21
N GLY A 100 -7.23 11.36 -3.06
CA GLY A 100 -6.25 12.07 -2.24
C GLY A 100 -4.89 12.29 -2.92
N PHE A 101 -4.56 11.48 -3.94
CA PHE A 101 -3.30 11.55 -4.68
C PHE A 101 -3.38 12.26 -6.02
N GLY A 102 -4.57 12.75 -6.41
CA GLY A 102 -4.75 13.49 -7.64
C GLY A 102 -6.02 13.13 -8.41
N THR A 103 -6.03 13.52 -9.69
CA THR A 103 -7.17 13.33 -10.59
C THR A 103 -6.80 12.30 -11.67
N ILE A 104 -7.69 11.35 -11.90
CA ILE A 104 -7.59 10.38 -13.00
C ILE A 104 -8.42 10.89 -14.18
N TYR A 105 -7.81 10.89 -15.35
CA TYR A 105 -8.44 11.22 -16.62
C TYR A 105 -8.50 10.00 -17.52
N ARG A 106 -9.57 9.85 -18.28
CA ARG A 106 -9.60 9.00 -19.47
C ARG A 106 -9.05 9.79 -20.64
N ALA A 107 -8.17 9.20 -21.43
CA ALA A 107 -7.61 9.81 -22.63
C ALA A 107 -7.42 8.79 -23.76
N THR A 108 -7.15 9.29 -24.97
CA THR A 108 -6.69 8.47 -26.10
C THR A 108 -5.20 8.70 -26.30
N TRP A 109 -4.41 7.64 -26.23
CA TRP A 109 -2.98 7.67 -26.56
C TRP A 109 -2.75 7.24 -28.02
N LYS A 110 -2.15 8.14 -28.80
CA LYS A 110 -1.71 7.91 -30.18
C LYS A 110 -0.33 7.29 -30.18
N ILE A 111 -0.26 5.97 -30.16
CA ILE A 111 1.00 5.21 -30.13
C ILE A 111 1.78 5.44 -31.43
N ASN A 112 1.07 5.45 -32.56
CA ASN A 112 1.59 5.79 -33.88
C ASN A 112 0.40 6.23 -34.78
N PRO A 113 0.61 6.63 -36.05
CA PRO A 113 -0.46 7.15 -36.90
C PRO A 113 -1.66 6.22 -37.09
N THR A 114 -1.47 4.91 -36.97
CA THR A 114 -2.52 3.89 -37.23
C THR A 114 -3.06 3.24 -35.96
N ARG A 115 -2.32 3.31 -34.85
CA ARG A 115 -2.68 2.65 -33.58
C ARG A 115 -2.97 3.67 -32.48
N LYS A 116 -4.19 3.58 -31.95
CA LYS A 116 -4.66 4.35 -30.79
C LYS A 116 -5.09 3.39 -29.68
N GLU A 117 -4.91 3.82 -28.44
CA GLU A 117 -5.32 3.07 -27.27
C GLU A 117 -6.04 3.98 -26.28
N THR A 118 -7.10 3.49 -25.62
CA THR A 118 -7.71 4.21 -24.51
C THR A 118 -6.87 3.97 -23.26
N VAL A 119 -6.46 5.05 -22.61
CA VAL A 119 -5.57 5.03 -21.43
C VAL A 119 -6.20 5.80 -20.27
N ALA A 120 -5.77 5.47 -19.06
CA ALA A 120 -5.95 6.32 -17.90
C ALA A 120 -4.70 7.20 -17.72
N VAL A 121 -4.90 8.45 -17.32
CA VAL A 121 -3.84 9.43 -17.05
C VAL A 121 -4.03 9.94 -15.64
N LYS A 122 -3.11 9.59 -14.74
CA LYS A 122 -3.11 10.07 -13.34
C LYS A 122 -2.30 11.34 -13.26
N ARG A 123 -2.95 12.45 -12.89
CA ARG A 123 -2.32 13.74 -12.62
C ARG A 123 -2.29 13.97 -11.12
N PHE A 124 -1.11 14.26 -10.58
CA PHE A 124 -0.94 14.49 -9.15
C PHE A 124 -1.21 15.96 -8.83
N SER A 125 -1.86 16.24 -7.70
CA SER A 125 -2.14 17.62 -7.27
C SER A 125 -0.84 18.34 -6.88
N ASN A 126 -0.74 19.63 -7.22
CA ASN A 126 0.45 20.48 -6.96
C ASN A 126 1.77 19.90 -7.51
N SER A 127 1.73 19.23 -8.67
CA SER A 127 2.91 18.55 -9.21
C SER A 127 3.96 19.46 -9.87
N GLN A 128 3.83 20.79 -9.69
CA GLN A 128 4.94 21.72 -9.91
C GLN A 128 6.14 21.37 -8.99
N SER A 129 5.87 20.79 -7.81
CA SER A 129 6.83 20.02 -7.01
C SER A 129 6.48 18.53 -7.08
N ILE A 130 7.44 17.67 -7.42
CA ILE A 130 7.21 16.23 -7.51
C ILE A 130 6.83 15.68 -6.12
N SER A 131 5.61 15.15 -5.99
CA SER A 131 5.14 14.59 -4.71
C SER A 131 5.83 13.25 -4.39
N LYS A 132 6.05 12.95 -3.09
CA LYS A 132 6.53 11.64 -2.60
C LYS A 132 5.73 10.47 -3.21
N ASN A 133 4.43 10.66 -3.37
CA ASN A 133 3.51 9.67 -3.90
C ASN A 133 3.77 9.38 -5.39
N PHE A 134 4.05 10.40 -6.20
CA PHE A 134 4.46 10.21 -7.59
C PHE A 134 5.75 9.38 -7.69
N VAL A 135 6.75 9.70 -6.86
CA VAL A 135 8.03 8.97 -6.84
C VAL A 135 7.84 7.51 -6.41
N ASN A 136 7.04 7.26 -5.37
CA ASN A 136 6.75 5.90 -4.91
C ASN A 136 6.04 5.07 -6.00
N GLU A 137 5.10 5.70 -6.70
CA GLU A 137 4.38 5.04 -7.79
C GLU A 137 5.30 4.72 -8.97
N LEU A 138 6.25 5.60 -9.30
CA LEU A 138 7.26 5.32 -10.32
C LEU A 138 8.27 4.24 -9.90
N LYS A 139 8.71 4.25 -8.64
CA LYS A 139 9.58 3.19 -8.08
C LYS A 139 8.90 1.84 -8.21
N SER A 140 7.62 1.79 -7.83
CA SER A 140 6.78 0.60 -7.98
C SER A 140 6.68 0.20 -9.46
N PHE A 141 6.33 1.12 -10.35
CA PHE A 141 6.21 0.85 -11.79
C PHE A 141 7.46 0.17 -12.37
N ASN A 142 8.66 0.69 -12.08
CA ASN A 142 9.87 0.15 -12.66
C ASN A 142 10.19 -1.28 -12.17
N GLN A 143 9.94 -1.59 -10.90
CA GLN A 143 10.24 -2.93 -10.38
C GLN A 143 9.44 -4.05 -11.05
N TYR A 144 8.22 -3.73 -11.48
CA TYR A 144 7.29 -4.73 -11.97
C TYR A 144 7.27 -4.87 -13.50
N GLN A 145 8.08 -4.09 -14.24
CA GLN A 145 7.91 -3.87 -15.68
C GLN A 145 7.86 -5.14 -16.56
N ASN A 146 8.42 -6.25 -16.08
CA ASN A 146 8.53 -7.52 -16.80
C ASN A 146 7.81 -8.70 -16.11
N ARG A 147 7.01 -8.48 -15.05
CA ARG A 147 6.40 -9.54 -14.23
C ARG A 147 4.90 -9.34 -13.92
N PHE A 148 4.24 -8.41 -14.60
CA PHE A 148 2.85 -8.00 -14.34
C PHE A 148 1.79 -9.06 -14.72
N GLU A 149 1.64 -10.11 -13.91
CA GLU A 149 0.35 -10.81 -13.82
C GLU A 149 -0.56 -10.03 -12.86
N HIS A 150 -1.72 -9.58 -13.32
CA HIS A 150 -2.78 -9.00 -12.46
C HIS A 150 -2.42 -7.72 -11.66
N ILE A 151 -1.54 -6.86 -12.20
CA ILE A 151 -1.34 -5.48 -11.75
C ILE A 151 -1.60 -4.54 -12.93
N ILE A 152 -2.22 -3.38 -12.70
CA ILE A 152 -2.49 -2.38 -13.73
C ILE A 152 -1.18 -1.97 -14.40
N LYS A 153 -1.13 -2.07 -15.73
CA LYS A 153 0.08 -1.74 -16.48
C LYS A 153 0.28 -0.24 -16.51
N TYR A 154 1.52 0.20 -16.37
CA TYR A 154 1.88 1.59 -16.67
C TYR A 154 2.65 1.62 -17.97
N TYR A 155 2.38 2.62 -18.79
CA TYR A 155 2.98 2.75 -20.12
C TYR A 155 4.12 3.76 -20.14
N GLY A 156 4.12 4.71 -19.22
CA GLY A 156 5.14 5.75 -19.14
C GLY A 156 4.65 6.98 -18.41
N ILE A 157 5.43 8.05 -18.53
CA ILE A 157 5.10 9.36 -17.94
C ILE A 157 5.03 10.44 -19.01
N THR A 158 4.28 11.49 -18.71
CA THR A 158 4.18 12.68 -19.55
C THR A 158 4.09 13.93 -18.68
N GLN A 159 4.28 15.11 -19.28
CA GLN A 159 4.23 16.39 -18.57
C GLN A 159 3.34 17.38 -19.33
N ASP A 160 2.39 18.01 -18.63
CA ASP A 160 1.56 19.05 -19.22
C ASP A 160 2.45 20.27 -19.54
N PRO A 161 2.56 20.70 -20.81
CA PRO A 161 3.44 21.82 -21.15
C PRO A 161 2.96 23.16 -20.57
N LYS A 162 1.67 23.29 -20.23
CA LYS A 162 1.07 24.51 -19.68
C LYS A 162 1.19 24.54 -18.16
N THR A 163 0.73 23.50 -17.47
CA THR A 163 0.72 23.47 -16.00
C THR A 163 2.04 23.00 -15.40
N LYS A 164 2.91 22.39 -16.22
CA LYS A 164 4.15 21.69 -15.84
C LYS A 164 3.92 20.46 -14.97
N ASP A 165 2.67 20.03 -14.84
CA ASP A 165 2.31 18.88 -14.02
C ASP A 165 2.79 17.57 -14.63
N TYR A 166 3.39 16.73 -13.78
CA TYR A 166 3.72 15.37 -14.14
C TYR A 166 2.51 14.45 -14.07
N MET A 167 2.42 13.55 -15.04
CA MET A 167 1.35 12.59 -15.19
C MET A 167 1.88 11.21 -15.52
N ILE A 168 1.19 10.19 -15.01
CA ILE A 168 1.46 8.79 -15.32
C ILE A 168 0.39 8.30 -16.29
N ILE A 169 0.82 7.66 -17.38
CA ILE A 169 -0.06 7.04 -18.36
C ILE A 169 -0.11 5.54 -18.08
N MET A 170 -1.32 5.01 -17.90
CA MET A 170 -1.57 3.64 -17.45
C MET A 170 -2.73 2.99 -18.19
N GLN A 171 -2.84 1.67 -18.06
CA GLN A 171 -3.91 0.88 -18.64
C GLN A 171 -5.27 1.36 -18.12
N TYR A 172 -6.21 1.56 -19.06
CA TYR A 172 -7.57 1.93 -18.70
C TYR A 172 -8.40 0.71 -18.30
N ALA A 173 -8.83 0.67 -17.04
CA ALA A 173 -9.75 -0.33 -16.51
C ALA A 173 -11.20 -0.03 -16.88
N ASN A 174 -11.59 -0.41 -18.11
CA ASN A 174 -12.94 -0.16 -18.64
C ASN A 174 -14.06 -0.98 -18.00
N GLY A 175 -13.74 -1.89 -17.07
CA GLY A 175 -14.72 -2.62 -16.27
C GLY A 175 -15.02 -1.99 -14.91
N GLY A 176 -14.30 -0.93 -14.50
CA GLY A 176 -14.48 -0.28 -13.20
C GLY A 176 -13.83 -1.06 -12.05
N ASP A 177 -14.12 -0.65 -10.82
CA ASP A 177 -13.61 -1.26 -9.59
C ASP A 177 -14.49 -2.40 -9.05
N LEU A 178 -13.90 -3.26 -8.21
CA LEU A 178 -14.56 -4.44 -7.65
C LEU A 178 -15.74 -4.07 -6.76
N CYS A 179 -15.64 -2.96 -6.02
CA CYS A 179 -16.72 -2.49 -5.16
C CYS A 179 -17.99 -2.23 -5.98
N ASN A 180 -17.88 -1.46 -7.06
CA ASN A 180 -19.02 -1.15 -7.92
C ASN A 180 -19.53 -2.39 -8.67
N TYR A 181 -18.61 -3.24 -9.13
CA TYR A 181 -18.96 -4.50 -9.77
C TYR A 181 -19.79 -5.42 -8.87
N LEU A 182 -19.37 -5.61 -7.61
CA LEU A 182 -20.11 -6.43 -6.65
C LEU A 182 -21.49 -5.84 -6.39
N ARG A 183 -21.58 -4.52 -6.15
CA ARG A 183 -22.88 -3.85 -5.95
C ARG A 183 -23.88 -4.11 -7.09
N GLU A 184 -23.40 -4.15 -8.32
CA GLU A 184 -24.25 -4.31 -9.51
C GLU A 184 -24.51 -5.78 -9.90
N ASN A 185 -23.59 -6.69 -9.56
CA ASN A 185 -23.59 -8.05 -10.11
C ASN A 185 -23.58 -9.16 -9.05
N PHE A 186 -23.61 -8.83 -7.76
CA PHE A 186 -23.41 -9.81 -6.67
C PHE A 186 -24.34 -11.02 -6.75
N THR A 187 -25.63 -10.82 -7.07
CA THR A 187 -26.61 -11.90 -7.19
C THR A 187 -26.33 -12.81 -8.40
N ASN A 188 -25.66 -12.29 -9.43
CA ASN A 188 -25.39 -12.98 -10.68
C ASN A 188 -24.06 -13.76 -10.69
N ILE A 189 -23.13 -13.44 -9.79
CA ILE A 189 -21.84 -14.14 -9.72
C ILE A 189 -21.93 -15.39 -8.83
N THR A 190 -21.43 -16.50 -9.34
CA THR A 190 -21.37 -17.80 -8.64
C THR A 190 -20.16 -17.88 -7.71
N TRP A 191 -20.10 -18.88 -6.84
CA TRP A 191 -18.87 -19.21 -6.11
C TRP A 191 -17.66 -19.50 -7.02
N GLY A 192 -17.89 -20.06 -8.21
CA GLY A 192 -16.84 -20.24 -9.21
C GLY A 192 -16.23 -18.91 -9.66
N ASP A 193 -17.08 -17.92 -9.96
CA ASP A 193 -16.65 -16.58 -10.35
C ASP A 193 -15.90 -15.89 -9.21
N LYS A 194 -16.44 -15.96 -7.99
CA LYS A 194 -15.81 -15.40 -6.77
C LYS A 194 -14.39 -15.97 -6.57
N LEU A 195 -14.21 -17.27 -6.78
CA LEU A 195 -12.89 -17.92 -6.70
C LEU A 195 -11.91 -17.43 -7.77
N VAL A 196 -12.38 -17.19 -9.00
CA VAL A 196 -11.53 -16.63 -10.05
C VAL A 196 -11.13 -15.20 -9.73
N ILE A 197 -12.06 -14.36 -9.27
CA ILE A 197 -11.78 -12.97 -8.86
C ILE A 197 -10.65 -12.95 -7.82
N ILE A 198 -10.78 -13.72 -6.74
CA ILE A 198 -9.76 -13.72 -5.67
C ILE A 198 -8.45 -14.37 -6.11
N LEU A 199 -8.48 -15.34 -7.05
CA LEU A 199 -7.26 -15.91 -7.64
C LEU A 199 -6.46 -14.83 -8.39
N GLU A 200 -7.13 -14.03 -9.20
CA GLU A 200 -6.50 -12.94 -9.96
C GLU A 200 -5.92 -11.86 -9.02
N ILE A 201 -6.66 -11.46 -7.98
CA ILE A 201 -6.16 -10.55 -6.93
C ILE A 201 -4.94 -11.15 -6.23
N SER A 202 -5.00 -12.44 -5.87
CA SER A 202 -3.89 -13.12 -5.18
C SER A 202 -2.63 -13.22 -6.02
N ARG A 203 -2.75 -13.33 -7.35
CA ARG A 203 -1.61 -13.29 -8.29
C ARG A 203 -0.96 -11.92 -8.29
N GLY A 204 -1.76 -10.86 -8.37
CA GLY A 204 -1.26 -9.49 -8.31
C GLY A 204 -0.51 -9.22 -7.00
N LEU A 205 -1.09 -9.62 -5.86
CA LEU A 205 -0.46 -9.40 -4.55
C LEU A 205 0.79 -10.26 -4.35
N ASP A 206 0.80 -11.52 -4.85
CA ASP A 206 1.99 -12.37 -4.85
C ASP A 206 3.13 -11.75 -5.67
N CYS A 207 2.82 -11.09 -6.80
CA CYS A 207 3.81 -10.34 -7.56
C CYS A 207 4.40 -9.17 -6.75
N ILE A 208 3.56 -8.38 -6.07
CA ILE A 208 4.02 -7.26 -5.21
C ILE A 208 4.93 -7.77 -4.09
N HIS A 209 4.49 -8.80 -3.35
CA HIS A 209 5.22 -9.32 -2.19
C HIS A 209 6.52 -10.04 -2.55
N LYS A 210 6.61 -10.67 -3.73
CA LYS A 210 7.84 -11.31 -4.24
C LYS A 210 8.96 -10.32 -4.51
N GLU A 211 8.64 -9.11 -4.99
CA GLU A 211 9.63 -8.03 -5.13
C GLU A 211 9.95 -7.34 -3.80
N ASN A 212 9.48 -7.89 -2.68
CA ASN A 212 9.66 -7.35 -1.36
C ASN A 212 9.01 -5.97 -1.13
N PHE A 213 7.82 -5.76 -1.71
CA PHE A 213 7.02 -4.56 -1.52
C PHE A 213 5.73 -4.85 -0.74
N ILE A 214 5.12 -3.77 -0.25
CA ILE A 214 3.85 -3.76 0.46
C ILE A 214 2.94 -2.75 -0.23
N HIS A 215 1.68 -3.12 -0.49
CA HIS A 215 0.69 -2.26 -1.15
C HIS A 215 0.22 -1.12 -0.24
N ARG A 216 -0.05 -1.43 1.04
CA ARG A 216 -0.48 -0.51 2.13
C ARG A 216 -1.90 0.04 2.04
N ASP A 217 -2.48 0.11 0.84
CA ASP A 217 -3.85 0.59 0.63
C ASP A 217 -4.71 -0.38 -0.19
N LEU A 218 -4.61 -1.68 0.12
CA LEU A 218 -5.32 -2.71 -0.61
C LEU A 218 -6.80 -2.74 -0.17
N HIS A 219 -7.72 -2.46 -1.08
CA HIS A 219 -9.17 -2.54 -0.84
C HIS A 219 -9.91 -2.72 -2.16
N SER A 220 -11.19 -3.09 -2.14
CA SER A 220 -11.98 -3.38 -3.36
C SER A 220 -12.03 -2.20 -4.35
N GLY A 221 -12.00 -0.95 -3.87
CA GLY A 221 -11.87 0.24 -4.72
C GLY A 221 -10.56 0.36 -5.53
N ASN A 222 -9.48 -0.32 -5.09
CA ASN A 222 -8.18 -0.37 -5.79
C ASN A 222 -8.02 -1.67 -6.60
N ILE A 223 -9.04 -2.52 -6.63
CA ILE A 223 -9.10 -3.70 -7.50
C ILE A 223 -9.89 -3.35 -8.74
N LEU A 224 -9.22 -3.27 -9.88
CA LEU A 224 -9.77 -2.75 -11.13
C LEU A 224 -9.95 -3.87 -12.15
N SER A 225 -11.00 -3.79 -12.96
CA SER A 225 -11.26 -4.77 -14.01
C SER A 225 -11.06 -4.22 -15.41
N VAL A 226 -10.50 -5.06 -16.27
CA VAL A 226 -10.40 -4.83 -17.71
C VAL A 226 -11.30 -5.84 -18.39
N LYS A 227 -12.28 -5.36 -19.15
CA LYS A 227 -13.18 -6.21 -19.93
C LYS A 227 -12.37 -6.92 -21.00
N SER A 228 -12.48 -8.25 -21.05
CA SER A 228 -11.84 -9.07 -22.07
C SER A 228 -12.89 -9.82 -22.87
N ARG A 229 -12.86 -9.67 -24.20
CA ARG A 229 -13.80 -10.35 -25.11
C ARG A 229 -13.47 -11.82 -25.35
N ASN A 230 -12.36 -12.31 -24.80
CA ASN A 230 -11.76 -13.61 -25.16
C ASN A 230 -11.78 -14.65 -24.00
N TYR A 231 -12.48 -14.40 -22.90
CA TYR A 231 -12.51 -15.31 -21.74
C TYR A 231 -13.93 -15.68 -21.33
N SER A 232 -14.08 -16.84 -20.69
CA SER A 232 -15.35 -17.34 -20.12
C SER A 232 -15.95 -16.40 -19.08
N ILE A 233 -15.11 -15.62 -18.40
CA ILE A 233 -15.50 -14.46 -17.58
C ILE A 233 -15.08 -13.21 -18.37
N ASN A 234 -16.05 -12.32 -18.63
CA ASN A 234 -15.82 -11.10 -19.43
C ASN A 234 -14.86 -10.07 -18.80
N TYR A 235 -14.27 -10.38 -17.63
CA TYR A 235 -13.48 -9.47 -16.82
C TYR A 235 -12.21 -10.16 -16.32
N LYS A 236 -11.10 -9.42 -16.39
CA LYS A 236 -9.87 -9.73 -15.65
C LYS A 236 -9.64 -8.68 -14.58
N TRP A 237 -9.21 -9.10 -13.40
CA TRP A 237 -8.97 -8.26 -12.24
C TRP A 237 -7.49 -7.98 -12.06
N TYR A 238 -7.21 -6.73 -11.67
CA TYR A 238 -5.87 -6.19 -11.51
C TYR A 238 -5.81 -5.33 -10.26
N ILE A 239 -4.71 -5.40 -9.53
CA ILE A 239 -4.41 -4.44 -8.46
C ILE A 239 -3.94 -3.13 -9.10
N GLY A 240 -4.53 -2.01 -8.68
CA GLY A 240 -4.14 -0.66 -9.08
C GLY A 240 -3.75 0.21 -7.87
N ASP A 241 -3.39 1.46 -8.15
CA ASP A 241 -2.98 2.48 -7.18
C ASP A 241 -1.82 2.08 -6.25
N LEU A 242 -0.60 2.12 -6.81
CA LEU A 242 0.63 1.85 -6.06
C LEU A 242 1.25 3.14 -5.47
N GLY A 243 0.50 4.23 -5.35
CA GLY A 243 1.03 5.53 -4.89
C GLY A 243 1.58 5.52 -3.47
N LEU A 244 1.05 4.62 -2.62
CA LEU A 244 1.51 4.41 -1.24
C LEU A 244 2.46 3.23 -1.08
N SER A 245 2.66 2.45 -2.13
CA SER A 245 3.46 1.23 -2.11
C SER A 245 4.92 1.54 -1.79
N GLN A 246 5.52 0.70 -0.94
CA GLN A 246 6.89 0.89 -0.46
C GLN A 246 7.62 -0.46 -0.30
N PRO A 247 8.96 -0.47 -0.40
CA PRO A 247 9.77 -1.61 -0.01
C PRO A 247 9.52 -2.04 1.44
N ALA A 248 9.37 -3.35 1.67
CA ALA A 248 9.03 -3.92 2.97
C ALA A 248 10.13 -3.78 4.04
N ASN A 249 11.36 -3.49 3.63
CA ASN A 249 12.50 -3.25 4.52
C ASN A 249 12.59 -1.81 5.02
N ILE A 250 11.80 -0.89 4.47
CA ILE A 250 11.73 0.49 4.96
C ILE A 250 10.72 0.53 6.10
N ILE A 251 11.23 0.58 7.33
CA ILE A 251 10.41 0.79 8.52
C ILE A 251 10.07 2.28 8.58
N SER A 252 8.97 2.67 7.95
CA SER A 252 8.41 4.01 8.12
C SER A 252 7.30 3.96 9.18
N ASN A 253 7.44 4.74 10.24
CA ASN A 253 6.32 5.12 11.10
C ASN A 253 5.55 6.29 10.45
N ASP A 254 5.37 6.21 9.12
CA ASP A 254 4.63 7.18 8.33
C ASP A 254 3.19 7.26 8.85
N GLU A 255 2.53 8.38 8.54
CA GLU A 255 1.15 8.60 8.92
C GLU A 255 0.24 7.44 8.45
N ILE A 256 -0.79 7.13 9.24
CA ILE A 256 -1.72 6.06 8.91
C ILE A 256 -2.63 6.58 7.80
N TYR A 257 -2.48 6.02 6.60
CA TYR A 257 -3.32 6.32 5.45
C TYR A 257 -4.07 5.06 5.00
N GLY A 258 -5.34 5.19 4.66
CA GLY A 258 -6.12 4.13 4.04
C GLY A 258 -7.60 4.17 4.38
N VAL A 259 -8.28 3.03 4.23
CA VAL A 259 -9.71 2.84 4.52
C VAL A 259 -9.87 2.01 5.79
N ILE A 260 -10.41 2.60 6.87
CA ILE A 260 -10.43 2.03 8.23
C ILE A 260 -10.71 0.52 8.29
N PRO A 261 -11.80 -0.01 7.69
CA PRO A 261 -12.08 -1.45 7.72
C PRO A 261 -10.96 -2.36 7.18
N TYR A 262 -10.16 -1.90 6.23
CA TYR A 262 -9.10 -2.67 5.56
C TYR A 262 -7.73 -2.52 6.22
N ILE A 263 -7.57 -1.59 7.15
CA ILE A 263 -6.32 -1.38 7.89
C ILE A 263 -6.21 -2.41 9.01
N ALA A 264 -5.07 -3.10 9.06
CA ALA A 264 -4.80 -4.12 10.06
C ALA A 264 -4.70 -3.53 11.49
N PRO A 265 -5.18 -4.25 12.53
CA PRO A 265 -5.27 -3.73 13.89
C PRO A 265 -3.92 -3.33 14.49
N GLU A 266 -2.83 -3.99 14.10
CA GLU A 266 -1.49 -3.67 14.57
C GLU A 266 -0.97 -2.32 14.05
N VAL A 267 -1.44 -1.87 12.87
CA VAL A 267 -1.09 -0.57 12.30
C VAL A 267 -1.68 0.55 13.15
N PHE A 268 -2.93 0.39 13.61
CA PHE A 268 -3.54 1.33 14.57
C PHE A 268 -2.83 1.36 15.93
N ASN A 269 -2.12 0.28 16.28
CA ASN A 269 -1.30 0.22 17.49
C ASN A 269 0.13 0.77 17.28
N GLY A 270 0.39 1.45 16.16
CA GLY A 270 1.65 2.11 15.87
C GLY A 270 2.73 1.20 15.29
N LYS A 271 2.40 -0.04 14.89
CA LYS A 271 3.33 -0.83 14.07
C LYS A 271 3.33 -0.32 12.64
N ALA A 272 4.48 -0.40 11.98
CA ALA A 272 4.57 -0.11 10.55
C ALA A 272 3.70 -1.08 9.73
N PHE A 273 3.29 -0.63 8.55
CA PHE A 273 2.68 -1.51 7.56
C PHE A 273 3.65 -2.65 7.19
N SER A 274 3.08 -3.83 6.91
CA SER A 274 3.83 -5.03 6.56
C SER A 274 3.12 -5.84 5.47
N LYS A 275 3.77 -6.87 4.93
CA LYS A 275 3.08 -7.79 3.99
C LYS A 275 1.88 -8.45 4.65
N GLU A 276 1.98 -8.78 5.93
CA GLU A 276 0.90 -9.35 6.74
C GLU A 276 -0.26 -8.37 6.93
N SER A 277 0.01 -7.06 6.90
CA SER A 277 -1.06 -6.05 6.89
C SER A 277 -1.83 -6.03 5.57
N ASP A 278 -1.17 -6.24 4.42
CA ASP A 278 -1.88 -6.44 3.14
C ASP A 278 -2.71 -7.74 3.16
N ILE A 279 -2.25 -8.79 3.83
CA ILE A 279 -3.00 -10.06 3.99
C ILE A 279 -4.29 -9.82 4.78
N TYR A 280 -4.25 -9.00 5.82
CA TYR A 280 -5.47 -8.60 6.55
C TYR A 280 -6.46 -7.90 5.61
N SER A 281 -5.97 -6.94 4.81
CA SER A 281 -6.79 -6.23 3.83
C SER A 281 -7.39 -7.18 2.79
N MET A 282 -6.62 -8.19 2.34
CA MET A 282 -7.13 -9.23 1.45
C MET A 282 -8.22 -10.08 2.11
N GLY A 283 -8.11 -10.36 3.41
CA GLY A 283 -9.19 -11.01 4.19
C GLY A 283 -10.49 -10.22 4.16
N MET A 284 -10.41 -8.89 4.21
CA MET A 284 -11.58 -8.01 4.08
C MET A 284 -12.19 -8.05 2.67
N ILE A 285 -11.36 -8.05 1.62
CA ILE A 285 -11.84 -8.22 0.23
C ILE A 285 -12.49 -9.59 0.03
N MET A 286 -11.91 -10.65 0.59
CA MET A 286 -12.51 -11.99 0.56
C MET A 286 -13.88 -11.98 1.24
N TRP A 287 -14.02 -11.27 2.36
CA TRP A 287 -15.32 -11.11 3.02
C TRP A 287 -16.33 -10.35 2.14
N GLU A 288 -15.92 -9.30 1.42
CA GLU A 288 -16.82 -8.61 0.47
C GLU A 288 -17.36 -9.56 -0.61
N LEU A 289 -16.57 -10.53 -1.07
CA LEU A 289 -17.04 -11.55 -2.01
C LEU A 289 -18.11 -12.47 -1.41
N THR A 290 -18.19 -12.58 -0.08
CA THR A 290 -19.24 -13.37 0.60
C THR A 290 -20.56 -12.61 0.69
N THR A 291 -20.54 -11.27 0.76
CA THR A 291 -21.74 -10.47 1.10
C THR A 291 -22.17 -9.49 0.01
N GLY A 292 -21.26 -9.12 -0.90
CA GLY A 292 -21.43 -8.02 -1.85
C GLY A 292 -21.42 -6.64 -1.19
N ARG A 293 -21.16 -6.58 0.12
CA ARG A 293 -21.17 -5.35 0.92
C ARG A 293 -19.75 -5.00 1.35
N LYS A 294 -19.50 -3.72 1.59
CA LYS A 294 -18.23 -3.28 2.15
C LYS A 294 -18.17 -3.56 3.65
N PRO A 295 -17.01 -3.88 4.23
CA PRO A 295 -16.92 -4.24 5.64
C PRO A 295 -17.28 -3.05 6.52
N PHE A 296 -18.17 -3.29 7.49
CA PHE A 296 -18.69 -2.29 8.44
C PHE A 296 -19.42 -1.09 7.79
N SER A 297 -20.07 -1.28 6.63
CA SER A 297 -20.83 -0.22 5.96
C SER A 297 -21.98 0.35 6.80
N ASP A 298 -22.49 -0.43 7.74
CA ASP A 298 -23.59 -0.08 8.65
C ASP A 298 -23.16 0.78 9.85
N ILE A 299 -21.87 1.11 9.99
CA ILE A 299 -21.32 1.81 11.16
C ILE A 299 -20.49 3.02 10.71
N GLU A 300 -20.48 4.08 11.52
CA GLU A 300 -19.59 5.21 11.32
C GLU A 300 -18.10 4.81 11.36
N HIS A 301 -17.31 5.33 10.42
CA HIS A 301 -15.87 5.09 10.34
C HIS A 301 -15.08 6.11 11.17
N ASN A 302 -15.24 6.02 12.49
CA ASN A 302 -14.62 6.90 13.47
C ASN A 302 -13.61 6.14 14.38
N THR A 303 -13.07 6.81 15.39
CA THR A 303 -12.14 6.21 16.37
C THR A 303 -12.76 5.06 17.17
N GLU A 304 -14.08 5.05 17.40
CA GLU A 304 -14.75 3.96 18.10
C GLU A 304 -14.71 2.65 17.30
N LEU A 305 -14.94 2.71 15.98
CA LEU A 305 -14.81 1.54 15.13
C LEU A 305 -13.36 1.01 15.13
N ILE A 306 -12.37 1.91 15.08
CA ILE A 306 -10.95 1.55 15.19
C ILE A 306 -10.68 0.76 16.48
N LEU A 307 -11.18 1.24 17.64
CA LEU A 307 -11.04 0.54 18.92
C LEU A 307 -11.68 -0.84 18.87
N LYS A 308 -12.91 -0.95 18.35
CA LYS A 308 -13.59 -2.24 18.20
C LYS A 308 -12.78 -3.20 17.32
N ILE A 309 -12.18 -2.74 16.21
CA ILE A 309 -11.35 -3.57 15.33
C ILE A 309 -10.09 -4.06 16.05
N VAL A 310 -9.44 -3.17 16.81
CA VAL A 310 -8.27 -3.49 17.64
C VAL A 310 -8.63 -4.53 18.72
N ASP A 311 -9.82 -4.43 19.31
CA ASP A 311 -10.35 -5.38 20.30
C ASP A 311 -10.90 -6.67 19.66
N GLY A 312 -10.73 -6.86 18.35
CA GLY A 312 -11.05 -8.11 17.65
C GLY A 312 -12.39 -8.13 16.94
N LYS A 313 -13.12 -7.01 16.84
CA LYS A 313 -14.33 -6.93 16.01
C LYS A 313 -13.99 -7.29 14.56
N ARG A 314 -14.77 -8.22 14.00
CA ARG A 314 -14.73 -8.61 12.59
C ARG A 314 -16.15 -8.60 12.02
N PRO A 315 -16.31 -8.44 10.71
CA PRO A 315 -17.60 -8.63 10.06
C PRO A 315 -18.10 -10.08 10.23
N GLU A 316 -19.43 -10.26 10.26
CA GLU A 316 -20.04 -11.59 10.34
C GLU A 316 -19.93 -12.33 9.00
N ILE A 317 -19.51 -13.59 9.03
CA ILE A 317 -19.44 -14.43 7.83
C ILE A 317 -20.82 -15.04 7.58
N THR A 318 -21.34 -14.90 6.36
CA THR A 318 -22.67 -15.38 5.99
C THR A 318 -22.73 -16.90 5.86
N LYS A 319 -23.91 -17.48 6.10
CA LYS A 319 -24.14 -18.94 6.07
C LYS A 319 -23.94 -19.60 4.71
N ASP A 320 -23.91 -18.83 3.62
CA ASP A 320 -23.60 -19.31 2.26
C ASP A 320 -22.10 -19.28 1.96
N THR A 321 -21.25 -19.01 2.95
CA THR A 321 -19.79 -19.09 2.80
C THR A 321 -19.31 -20.53 3.02
N PRO A 322 -18.60 -21.15 2.08
CA PRO A 322 -17.97 -22.46 2.27
C PRO A 322 -17.02 -22.43 3.47
N ASP A 323 -17.06 -23.46 4.32
CA ASP A 323 -16.26 -23.53 5.55
C ASP A 323 -14.75 -23.37 5.31
N CYS A 324 -14.24 -23.93 4.20
CA CYS A 324 -12.84 -23.79 3.82
C CYS A 324 -12.47 -22.33 3.51
N PHE A 325 -13.37 -21.59 2.85
CA PHE A 325 -13.21 -20.17 2.55
C PHE A 325 -13.33 -19.33 3.82
N ALA A 326 -14.31 -19.61 4.68
CA ALA A 326 -14.48 -18.94 5.97
C ALA A 326 -13.26 -19.11 6.88
N LYS A 327 -12.67 -20.32 6.93
CA LYS A 327 -11.42 -20.60 7.65
C LYS A 327 -10.25 -19.78 7.08
N LEU A 328 -10.18 -19.63 5.76
CA LEU A 328 -9.12 -18.83 5.13
C LEU A 328 -9.28 -17.34 5.43
N ILE A 329 -10.49 -16.77 5.34
CA ILE A 329 -10.77 -15.40 5.79
C ILE A 329 -10.29 -15.21 7.23
N LYS A 330 -10.65 -16.15 8.12
CA LYS A 330 -10.26 -16.11 9.54
C LYS A 330 -8.76 -16.10 9.77
N LYS A 331 -8.01 -16.87 8.99
CA LYS A 331 -6.54 -16.85 9.03
C LYS A 331 -5.97 -15.53 8.50
N CYS A 332 -6.55 -14.96 7.44
CA CYS A 332 -6.06 -13.70 6.87
C CYS A 332 -6.20 -12.52 7.83
N TRP A 333 -7.28 -12.45 8.62
CA TRP A 333 -7.53 -11.34 9.55
C TRP A 333 -7.21 -11.67 11.03
N ASP A 334 -6.36 -12.67 11.26
CA ASP A 334 -5.92 -13.07 12.61
C ASP A 334 -5.31 -11.84 13.34
N PRO A 335 -5.63 -11.64 14.64
CA PRO A 335 -5.06 -10.56 15.43
C PRO A 335 -3.53 -10.56 15.48
N ASP A 336 -2.91 -11.74 15.43
CA ASP A 336 -1.46 -11.90 15.35
C ASP A 336 -1.01 -11.93 13.87
N PRO A 337 -0.27 -10.89 13.40
CA PRO A 337 0.20 -10.85 12.01
C PRO A 337 1.04 -12.06 11.62
N LEU A 338 1.77 -12.66 12.56
CA LEU A 338 2.64 -13.81 12.29
C LEU A 338 1.87 -15.11 12.02
N LYS A 339 0.59 -15.16 12.40
CA LYS A 339 -0.29 -16.31 12.12
C LYS A 339 -1.00 -16.20 10.77
N ARG A 340 -0.90 -15.04 10.12
CA ARG A 340 -1.50 -14.82 8.80
C ARG A 340 -0.68 -15.57 7.75
N PRO A 341 -1.34 -16.24 6.79
CA PRO A 341 -0.64 -17.03 5.79
C PRO A 341 0.09 -16.10 4.80
N HIS A 342 1.21 -16.57 4.25
CA HIS A 342 1.86 -15.87 3.15
C HIS A 342 0.98 -15.87 1.90
N ILE A 343 1.03 -14.80 1.10
CA ILE A 343 0.21 -14.69 -0.12
C ILE A 343 0.42 -15.87 -1.10
N LYS A 344 1.64 -16.41 -1.16
CA LYS A 344 1.96 -17.59 -1.96
C LYS A 344 1.14 -18.82 -1.55
N GLU A 345 0.86 -18.99 -0.27
CA GLU A 345 0.03 -20.09 0.26
C GLU A 345 -1.43 -19.86 -0.11
N ILE A 346 -1.95 -18.65 0.16
CA ILE A 346 -3.32 -18.24 -0.21
C ILE A 346 -3.59 -18.49 -1.69
N ARG A 347 -2.70 -18.01 -2.57
CA ARG A 347 -2.83 -18.17 -4.02
C ARG A 347 -2.84 -19.64 -4.43
N LYS A 348 -1.97 -20.47 -3.85
CA LYS A 348 -1.93 -21.91 -4.14
C LYS A 348 -3.24 -22.58 -3.71
N THR A 349 -3.70 -22.32 -2.50
CA THR A 349 -4.97 -22.86 -1.99
C THR A 349 -6.15 -22.50 -2.89
N ILE A 350 -6.27 -21.22 -3.27
CA ILE A 350 -7.34 -20.76 -4.15
C ILE A 350 -7.21 -21.36 -5.56
N ALA A 351 -5.98 -21.44 -6.11
CA ALA A 351 -5.76 -22.04 -7.42
C ALA A 351 -6.22 -23.51 -7.45
N LEU A 352 -5.93 -24.27 -6.39
CA LEU A 352 -6.40 -25.64 -6.25
C LEU A 352 -7.94 -25.69 -6.24
N TRP A 353 -8.61 -24.83 -5.48
CA TRP A 353 -10.09 -24.76 -5.48
C TRP A 353 -10.66 -24.43 -6.86
N VAL A 354 -10.05 -23.48 -7.59
CA VAL A 354 -10.44 -23.16 -8.97
C VAL A 354 -10.27 -24.36 -9.89
N TYR A 355 -9.12 -25.05 -9.83
CA TYR A 355 -8.87 -26.24 -10.66
C TYR A 355 -9.84 -27.38 -10.36
N MET A 356 -10.08 -27.67 -9.08
CA MET A 356 -11.06 -28.67 -8.64
C MET A 356 -12.45 -28.34 -9.18
N LYS A 357 -12.93 -27.12 -8.96
CA LYS A 357 -14.29 -26.69 -9.35
C LYS A 357 -14.52 -26.69 -10.86
N ASN A 358 -13.48 -26.40 -11.65
CA ASN A 358 -13.53 -26.38 -13.12
C ASN A 358 -13.13 -27.73 -13.75
N ASN A 359 -12.93 -28.79 -12.96
CA ASN A 359 -12.47 -30.10 -13.43
C ASN A 359 -11.19 -30.06 -14.27
N ILE A 360 -10.31 -29.09 -13.99
CA ILE A 360 -9.02 -28.96 -14.66
C ILE A 360 -8.08 -30.01 -14.07
N LEU A 361 -7.45 -30.80 -14.94
CA LEU A 361 -6.50 -31.84 -14.53
C LEU A 361 -5.28 -31.19 -13.85
N CYS A 362 -5.03 -31.57 -12.60
CA CYS A 362 -3.84 -31.14 -11.85
C CYS A 362 -3.20 -32.39 -11.20
N PRO A 363 -1.94 -32.74 -11.54
CA PRO A 363 -1.31 -33.98 -11.07
C PRO A 363 -1.15 -34.10 -9.56
N PHE A 364 -1.28 -32.99 -8.84
CA PHE A 364 -1.03 -32.89 -7.40
C PHE A 364 -2.30 -32.90 -6.54
N ILE A 365 -3.47 -33.11 -7.16
CA ILE A 365 -4.76 -33.11 -6.47
C ILE A 365 -5.18 -34.55 -6.16
N ASN A 366 -5.39 -34.86 -4.88
CA ASN A 366 -6.04 -36.10 -4.47
C ASN A 366 -7.52 -36.07 -4.86
N GLN A 367 -8.03 -37.18 -5.41
CA GLN A 367 -9.42 -37.31 -5.84
C GLN A 367 -10.42 -37.13 -4.68
N ASP A 368 -10.12 -37.64 -3.49
CA ASP A 368 -11.00 -37.51 -2.32
C ASP A 368 -11.09 -36.06 -1.83
N GLU A 369 -9.94 -35.38 -1.73
CA GLU A 369 -9.86 -33.96 -1.37
C GLU A 369 -10.59 -33.08 -2.40
N LYS A 370 -10.49 -33.45 -3.69
CA LYS A 370 -11.22 -32.78 -4.77
C LYS A 370 -12.74 -32.88 -4.58
N VAL A 371 -13.27 -34.06 -4.28
CA VAL A 371 -14.71 -34.28 -4.06
C VAL A 371 -15.20 -33.44 -2.89
N GLU A 372 -14.50 -33.50 -1.74
CA GLU A 372 -14.89 -32.76 -0.53
C GLU A 372 -14.93 -31.23 -0.77
N VAL A 373 -13.93 -30.69 -1.49
CA VAL A 373 -13.90 -29.26 -1.82
C VAL A 373 -15.05 -28.88 -2.75
N ILE A 374 -15.29 -29.65 -3.82
CA ILE A 374 -16.36 -29.37 -4.77
C ILE A 374 -17.72 -29.36 -4.06
N GLU A 375 -17.99 -30.37 -3.22
CA GLU A 375 -19.24 -30.45 -2.46
C GLU A 375 -19.46 -29.24 -1.56
N LYS A 376 -18.42 -28.75 -0.86
CA LYS A 376 -18.53 -27.54 -0.03
C LYS A 376 -18.93 -26.31 -0.82
N PHE A 377 -18.34 -26.11 -2.00
CA PHE A 377 -18.69 -24.96 -2.85
C PHE A 377 -20.06 -25.12 -3.52
N ASP A 378 -20.46 -26.34 -3.88
CA ASP A 378 -21.79 -26.60 -4.47
C ASP A 378 -22.91 -26.43 -3.46
N GLN A 379 -22.71 -26.88 -2.21
CA GLN A 379 -23.66 -26.66 -1.11
C GLN A 379 -23.79 -25.16 -0.80
N ALA A 380 -22.67 -24.45 -0.74
CA ALA A 380 -22.65 -23.00 -0.54
C ALA A 380 -23.36 -22.25 -1.68
N GLU A 381 -23.18 -22.68 -2.94
CA GLU A 381 -23.88 -22.12 -4.10
C GLU A 381 -25.38 -22.36 -4.03
N LYS A 382 -25.82 -23.55 -3.61
CA LYS A 382 -27.24 -23.83 -3.37
C LYS A 382 -27.82 -22.91 -2.29
N MET A 383 -27.13 -22.76 -1.16
CA MET A 383 -27.54 -21.86 -0.07
C MET A 383 -27.60 -20.39 -0.54
N ARG A 384 -26.63 -19.96 -1.36
CA ARG A 384 -26.61 -18.61 -1.97
C ARG A 384 -27.87 -18.37 -2.81
N LEU A 385 -28.23 -19.33 -3.67
CA LEU A 385 -29.42 -19.24 -4.51
C LEU A 385 -30.72 -19.25 -3.70
N GLU A 386 -30.79 -20.02 -2.61
CA GLU A 386 -31.92 -19.99 -1.66
C GLU A 386 -32.06 -18.62 -0.99
N LEU A 387 -30.96 -18.06 -0.48
CA LEU A 387 -30.94 -16.72 0.13
C LEU A 387 -31.32 -15.59 -0.85
N ILE A 388 -30.95 -15.71 -2.12
CA ILE A 388 -31.38 -14.77 -3.17
C ILE A 388 -32.89 -14.85 -3.36
N LYS A 389 -33.47 -16.07 -3.44
CA LYS A 389 -34.93 -16.25 -3.56
C LYS A 389 -35.70 -15.70 -2.35
N GLU A 390 -35.11 -15.77 -1.16
CA GLU A 390 -35.65 -15.18 0.06
C GLU A 390 -35.52 -13.64 0.13
N ASN A 391 -35.01 -12.97 -0.91
CA ASN A 391 -34.67 -11.54 -0.93
C ASN A 391 -33.76 -11.10 0.23
N LYS A 392 -33.00 -12.03 0.81
CA LYS A 392 -31.99 -11.72 1.84
C LYS A 392 -30.74 -11.07 1.23
N PHE A 393 -30.59 -11.16 -0.09
CA PHE A 393 -29.60 -10.46 -0.88
C PHE A 393 -30.29 -9.46 -1.84
N GLY A 394 -30.88 -8.38 -1.30
CA GLY A 394 -31.41 -7.24 -2.06
C GLY A 394 -32.86 -6.93 -1.69
N SER A 395 -33.15 -5.85 -0.96
CA SER A 395 -33.23 -4.49 -1.52
C SER A 395 -32.99 -3.44 -0.42
N GLU A 396 -31.72 -3.13 -0.14
CA GLU A 396 -31.35 -1.83 0.45
C GLU A 396 -30.18 -1.28 -0.36
N SER A 397 -30.50 -0.90 -1.60
CA SER A 397 -29.73 0.08 -2.37
C SER A 397 -29.58 1.34 -1.52
N ASP A 398 -28.35 1.70 -1.19
CA ASP A 398 -27.91 2.94 -0.51
C ASP A 398 -28.51 3.25 0.89
N ALA A 399 -29.59 2.60 1.34
CA ALA A 399 -30.25 2.88 2.63
C ALA A 399 -29.56 2.24 3.85
N SER A 400 -28.70 1.23 3.66
CA SER A 400 -28.05 0.48 4.75
C SER A 400 -26.65 0.96 5.11
N SER A 401 -26.06 1.86 4.32
CA SER A 401 -24.74 2.41 4.64
C SER A 401 -24.90 3.59 5.56
N HIS A 402 -24.23 3.54 6.71
CA HIS A 402 -24.17 4.67 7.63
C HIS A 402 -23.57 5.90 6.90
N PRO A 403 -24.13 7.11 7.03
CA PRO A 403 -23.64 8.30 6.31
C PRO A 403 -22.19 8.66 6.67
N GLY A 404 -21.76 8.31 7.88
CA GLY A 404 -20.36 8.44 8.32
C GLY A 404 -19.44 7.26 7.96
N ALA A 405 -19.91 6.28 7.18
CA ALA A 405 -19.06 5.22 6.64
C ALA A 405 -18.29 5.75 5.41
N ILE A 406 -16.96 5.79 5.50
CA ILE A 406 -16.11 6.38 4.46
C ILE A 406 -15.18 5.31 3.90
N PHE A 407 -15.36 5.04 2.60
CA PHE A 407 -14.66 3.99 1.84
C PHE A 407 -13.64 4.53 0.84
N THR A 408 -13.25 5.78 0.99
CA THR A 408 -12.15 6.40 0.27
C THR A 408 -10.94 6.53 1.18
N SER A 409 -9.77 6.25 0.63
CA SER A 409 -8.51 6.30 1.35
C SER A 409 -8.20 7.72 1.80
N ARG A 410 -7.88 7.87 3.09
CA ARG A 410 -7.58 9.17 3.69
C ARG A 410 -6.50 9.05 4.75
N LEU A 411 -5.89 10.19 5.05
CA LEU A 411 -5.03 10.34 6.21
C LEU A 411 -5.87 10.22 7.50
N LEU A 412 -5.42 9.37 8.42
CA LEU A 412 -6.01 9.19 9.73
C LEU A 412 -5.12 9.85 10.79
N ASN A 413 -5.73 10.65 11.66
CA ASN A 413 -4.99 11.36 12.70
C ASN A 413 -4.46 10.38 13.77
N SER A 414 -3.22 9.94 13.59
CA SER A 414 -2.53 8.99 14.47
C SER A 414 -2.41 9.50 15.90
N SER A 415 -2.20 10.80 16.11
CA SER A 415 -2.08 11.41 17.44
C SER A 415 -3.38 11.28 18.24
N SER A 416 -4.53 11.51 17.60
CA SER A 416 -5.83 11.28 18.21
C SER A 416 -6.03 9.80 18.52
N ILE A 417 -5.75 8.90 17.56
CA ILE A 417 -5.92 7.45 17.75
C ILE A 417 -5.06 6.94 18.92
N ILE A 418 -3.78 7.33 18.99
CA ILE A 418 -2.85 6.93 20.06
C ILE A 418 -3.30 7.52 21.41
N SER A 419 -3.68 8.79 21.46
CA SER A 419 -4.20 9.44 22.67
C SER A 419 -5.46 8.75 23.20
N TYR A 420 -6.40 8.41 22.31
CA TYR A 420 -7.60 7.66 22.67
C TYR A 420 -7.29 6.23 23.11
N LEU A 421 -6.38 5.53 22.44
CA LEU A 421 -5.96 4.16 22.81
C LEU A 421 -5.28 4.12 24.17
N THR A 422 -4.38 5.08 24.44
CA THR A 422 -3.69 5.21 25.73
C THR A 422 -4.67 5.54 26.85
N THR A 423 -5.61 6.45 26.62
CA THR A 423 -6.67 6.81 27.58
C THR A 423 -7.64 5.64 27.82
N SER A 424 -8.02 4.90 26.78
CA SER A 424 -8.91 3.74 26.87
C SER A 424 -8.24 2.58 27.63
N LYS A 425 -6.98 2.24 27.30
CA LYS A 425 -6.20 1.24 28.03
C LYS A 425 -6.01 1.64 29.50
N GLN A 426 -5.76 2.93 29.79
CA GLN A 426 -5.73 3.43 31.16
C GLN A 426 -7.08 3.27 31.85
N LYS A 427 -8.20 3.65 31.23
CA LYS A 427 -9.56 3.45 31.80
C LYS A 427 -9.86 1.98 32.07
N PHE A 428 -9.42 1.06 31.20
CA PHE A 428 -9.57 -0.37 31.40
C PHE A 428 -8.70 -0.89 32.56
N LEU A 429 -7.44 -0.45 32.66
CA LEU A 429 -6.55 -0.76 33.79
C LEU A 429 -7.11 -0.21 35.12
N PHE A 430 -7.59 1.04 35.15
CA PHE A 430 -8.21 1.65 36.33
C PHE A 430 -9.57 1.01 36.67
N GLY A 431 -10.34 0.58 35.68
CA GLY A 431 -11.59 -0.17 35.88
C GLY A 431 -11.34 -1.56 36.46
N SER A 432 -10.31 -2.25 35.98
CA SER A 432 -9.89 -3.56 36.50
C SER A 432 -9.30 -3.45 37.92
N LEU A 433 -8.55 -2.38 38.22
CA LEU A 433 -8.09 -2.06 39.58
C LEU A 433 -9.25 -1.67 40.53
N ARG A 434 -10.31 -1.01 40.03
CA ARG A 434 -11.54 -0.74 40.79
C ARG A 434 -12.34 -2.01 41.07
N GLN A 435 -12.36 -2.97 40.14
CA GLN A 435 -12.96 -4.29 40.38
C GLN A 435 -12.11 -5.15 41.34
N GLN A 436 -10.78 -5.10 41.26
CA GLN A 436 -9.92 -5.79 42.22
C GLN A 436 -9.97 -5.17 43.62
N SER A 437 -10.14 -3.85 43.73
CA SER A 437 -10.36 -3.18 45.03
C SER A 437 -11.76 -3.39 45.58
N SER A 438 -12.80 -3.51 44.73
CA SER A 438 -14.14 -3.90 45.20
C SER A 438 -14.21 -5.36 45.64
N VAL A 439 -13.47 -6.27 45.00
CA VAL A 439 -13.31 -7.67 45.42
C VAL A 439 -12.46 -7.79 46.70
N ARG A 440 -11.41 -6.97 46.88
CA ARG A 440 -10.66 -6.89 48.15
C ARG A 440 -11.45 -6.23 49.30
N SER A 441 -12.37 -5.32 49.01
CA SER A 441 -13.27 -4.73 50.02
C SER A 441 -14.32 -5.71 50.54
N LYS A 442 -14.65 -6.76 49.77
CA LYS A 442 -15.56 -7.84 50.20
C LYS A 442 -14.87 -8.96 50.98
N ASN A 443 -13.53 -9.06 50.97
CA ASN A 443 -12.77 -10.13 51.62
C ASN A 443 -11.79 -9.67 52.71
N SER A 444 -11.92 -8.46 53.26
CA SER A 444 -11.11 -8.02 54.42
C SER A 444 -11.96 -7.73 55.67
N LYS A 445 -12.60 -8.79 56.18
CA LYS A 445 -12.83 -8.96 57.62
C LYS A 445 -12.11 -10.22 58.08
N ARG A 446 -10.78 -10.16 58.23
CA ARG A 446 -10.02 -10.91 59.25
C ARG A 446 -8.51 -10.61 59.16
N SER A 447 -7.99 -10.23 60.32
CA SER A 447 -6.61 -10.29 60.84
C SER A 447 -5.46 -9.54 60.15
N HIS A 448 -4.80 -8.74 60.98
CA HIS A 448 -3.53 -8.03 60.81
C HIS A 448 -2.34 -8.92 60.42
N SER A 449 -1.41 -8.35 59.64
CA SER A 449 -0.02 -8.11 60.07
C SER A 449 0.76 -7.37 58.97
N GLU A 450 1.54 -6.38 59.40
CA GLU A 450 2.33 -5.44 58.59
C GLU A 450 3.56 -6.11 57.95
N SER A 451 3.68 -6.09 56.62
CA SER A 451 4.98 -6.21 55.92
C SER A 451 4.98 -5.79 54.43
N SER A 452 3.91 -5.16 53.91
CA SER A 452 3.74 -4.95 52.45
C SER A 452 4.02 -3.52 51.95
N THR A 453 4.34 -2.58 52.83
CA THR A 453 4.48 -1.15 52.51
C THR A 453 5.85 -0.74 51.96
N GLU A 454 6.93 -1.46 52.25
CA GLU A 454 8.27 -1.11 51.74
C GLU A 454 8.56 -1.59 50.32
N SER A 455 7.92 -2.69 49.89
CA SER A 455 8.04 -3.23 48.53
C SER A 455 7.34 -2.34 47.48
N GLN A 456 6.17 -1.80 47.82
CA GLN A 456 5.36 -0.95 46.92
C GLN A 456 5.96 0.45 46.70
N GLN A 457 6.67 1.00 47.70
CA GLN A 457 7.36 2.30 47.55
C GLN A 457 8.63 2.21 46.69
N ARG A 458 9.32 1.05 46.66
CA ARG A 458 10.48 0.82 45.78
C ARG A 458 10.11 0.70 44.29
N GLN A 459 8.96 0.11 43.96
CA GLN A 459 8.49 0.01 42.57
C GLN A 459 7.96 1.35 42.02
N THR A 460 7.29 2.16 42.84
CA THR A 460 6.82 3.50 42.43
C THR A 460 7.95 4.53 42.30
N LYS A 461 9.05 4.41 43.07
CA LYS A 461 10.26 5.22 42.86
C LYS A 461 11.03 4.87 41.59
N LYS A 462 11.06 3.58 41.18
CA LYS A 462 11.67 3.19 39.89
C LYS A 462 10.89 3.72 38.68
N LEU A 463 9.56 3.74 38.73
CA LEU A 463 8.73 4.27 37.63
C LEU A 463 8.87 5.80 37.46
N LYS A 464 9.02 6.55 38.57
CA LYS A 464 9.25 8.01 38.52
C LYS A 464 10.65 8.39 38.02
N PHE A 465 11.65 7.50 38.13
CA PHE A 465 13.00 7.76 37.62
C PHE A 465 13.09 7.60 36.09
N PHE A 466 12.29 6.69 35.50
CA PHE A 466 12.23 6.51 34.04
C PHE A 466 11.49 7.67 33.33
N LEU A 467 10.44 8.22 33.95
CA LEU A 467 9.63 9.31 33.36
C LEU A 467 10.32 10.69 33.38
N LYS A 468 11.43 10.85 34.11
CA LYS A 468 12.17 12.14 34.18
C LYS A 468 13.31 12.25 33.15
N LYS A 469 13.61 11.19 32.38
CA LYS A 469 14.63 11.18 31.33
C LYS A 469 14.11 11.48 29.92
N GLU A 470 12.79 11.47 29.70
CA GLU A 470 12.19 11.71 28.38
C GLU A 470 11.58 13.11 28.21
N THR A 471 11.84 14.04 29.13
CA THR A 471 11.34 15.43 29.04
C THR A 471 12.44 16.45 29.27
N THR A 472 13.32 16.59 28.27
CA THR A 472 14.09 17.83 28.04
C THR A 472 13.99 18.20 26.57
N PRO A 473 13.41 19.35 26.22
CA PRO A 473 13.35 19.84 24.84
C PRO A 473 14.67 20.53 24.49
N ALA A 474 15.34 20.07 23.43
CA ALA A 474 16.46 20.80 22.84
C ALA A 474 15.93 21.78 21.78
N LEU A 475 15.84 23.06 22.14
CA LEU A 475 15.70 24.18 21.21
C LEU A 475 16.66 25.29 21.67
N SER A 476 17.67 25.59 20.86
CA SER A 476 17.99 26.95 20.38
C SER A 476 19.38 26.95 19.77
N GLY A 477 19.49 27.46 18.55
CA GLY A 477 20.79 27.78 17.95
C GLY A 477 21.47 28.96 18.64
N ARG A 478 22.79 29.05 18.45
CA ARG A 478 23.54 30.31 18.26
C ARG A 478 24.98 29.98 17.85
N HIS A 479 25.40 30.72 16.83
CA HIS A 479 26.75 31.22 16.51
C HIS A 479 27.98 30.52 17.10
N TYR A 480 28.84 30.04 16.21
CA TYR A 480 30.28 30.00 16.47
C TYR A 480 30.95 31.16 15.73
N GLN A 481 31.43 32.12 16.54
CA GLN A 481 32.40 33.13 16.17
C GLN A 481 33.79 32.53 16.35
N MET A 482 34.70 32.94 15.46
CA MET A 482 36.14 32.69 15.48
C MET A 482 36.78 32.99 16.84
N LEU A 483 37.84 32.26 17.18
CA LEU A 483 39.06 32.82 17.77
C LEU A 483 40.26 31.92 17.43
N GLU A 484 41.29 32.56 16.88
CA GLU A 484 42.61 32.07 16.53
C GLU A 484 43.51 31.85 17.78
N THR A 485 44.71 31.31 17.49
CA THR A 485 45.95 31.20 18.31
C THR A 485 45.95 30.06 19.34
N VAL A 486 46.94 29.15 19.33
CA VAL A 486 48.39 29.25 19.01
C VAL A 486 48.85 28.16 18.04
#